data_AF-A0A4S4FW37-F1
#
_entry.id   AF-A0A4S4FW37-F1
#
_cell.length_a   1.000
_cell.length_b   1.000
_cell.length_c   1.000
_cell.angle_alpha   90.00
_cell.angle_beta   90.00
_cell.angle_gamma   90.00
#
_symmetry.space_group_name_H-M   'P 1'
#
loop_
_entity.id
_entity.type
_entity.pdbx_description
1 polymer ?
#
loop_
_entity_poly.entity_id
_entity_poly.type
_entity_poly.pdbx_seq_one_letter_code
_entity_poly.pdbx_strand_id
1 'polypeptide(L)'
;MNSPAFEGPPTGDEMQHLLNAARANVLVEISAKPSARRTRWAVTGFVAAVLAFSAAGGAVATGMLNSGAVISESTTLAVPVPAFTPTDLIVTFTCLTPGSFTMIVSDHPNDPTHVACDHPGHPSTLTSEFHVTGPARARTVSIAASPGGTYSIDAEYVVRARFDYPTNAAGETFGMPESNATNLPDLRFVVGEDDHGKPVQGYIRSAEILAPAPSGLGSNLNWLAHQHEIYPHGQPLPMYASDGTSYVGTYWLYR
;
A
#
# COMPACT_ATOMS: atom_id res chain seq x y z
N MET A 1 -0.99 -43.96 -9.44
CA MET A 1 -0.74 -42.86 -8.48
C MET A 1 -0.86 -41.58 -9.27
N ASN A 2 -1.98 -40.87 -9.09
CA ASN A 2 -2.26 -39.64 -9.84
C ASN A 2 -1.64 -38.46 -9.07
N SER A 3 -0.72 -37.73 -9.71
CA SER A 3 -0.22 -36.46 -9.18
C SER A 3 -1.36 -35.43 -9.15
N PRO A 4 -1.50 -34.63 -8.08
CA PRO A 4 -2.45 -33.53 -8.06
C PRO A 4 -2.03 -32.48 -9.09
N ALA A 5 -3.01 -31.99 -9.86
CA ALA A 5 -2.82 -30.92 -10.82
C ALA A 5 -2.44 -29.63 -10.08
N PHE A 6 -1.44 -28.92 -10.60
CA PHE A 6 -1.01 -27.62 -10.09
C PHE A 6 -2.06 -26.59 -10.48
N GLU A 7 -2.90 -26.18 -9.53
CA GLU A 7 -3.77 -25.01 -9.67
C GLU A 7 -2.89 -23.76 -9.69
N GLY A 8 -3.04 -22.93 -10.73
CA GLY A 8 -2.32 -21.67 -10.85
C GLY A 8 -2.71 -20.70 -9.73
N PRO A 9 -1.93 -19.61 -9.54
CA PRO A 9 -2.25 -18.60 -8.53
C PRO A 9 -3.66 -18.03 -8.77
N PRO A 10 -4.43 -17.75 -7.71
CA PRO A 10 -5.79 -17.24 -7.83
C PRO A 10 -5.79 -15.93 -8.61
N THR A 11 -6.75 -15.80 -9.52
CA THR A 11 -7.00 -14.59 -10.30
C THR A 11 -7.42 -13.43 -9.39
N GLY A 12 -7.34 -12.19 -9.87
CA GLY A 12 -7.70 -11.00 -9.08
C GLY A 12 -9.10 -11.06 -8.47
N ASP A 13 -10.07 -11.63 -9.18
CA ASP A 13 -11.44 -11.80 -8.70
C ASP A 13 -11.55 -12.88 -7.62
N GLU A 14 -10.77 -13.96 -7.72
CA GLU A 14 -10.69 -15.01 -6.69
C GLU A 14 -10.00 -14.48 -5.43
N MET A 15 -8.96 -13.66 -5.58
CA MET A 15 -8.31 -12.98 -4.47
C MET A 15 -9.29 -12.05 -3.75
N GLN A 16 -10.06 -11.27 -4.50
CA GLN A 16 -11.07 -10.37 -3.95
C GLN A 16 -12.19 -11.14 -3.23
N HIS A 17 -12.60 -12.29 -3.79
CA HIS A 17 -13.58 -13.18 -3.18
C HIS A 17 -13.04 -13.85 -1.91
N LEU A 18 -11.77 -14.24 -1.88
CA LEU A 18 -11.08 -14.76 -0.69
C LEU A 18 -10.96 -13.71 0.40
N LEU A 19 -10.58 -12.47 0.06
CA LEU A 19 -10.55 -11.35 1.02
C LEU A 19 -11.94 -11.05 1.58
N ASN A 20 -12.98 -11.06 0.75
CA ASN A 20 -14.35 -10.82 1.19
C ASN A 20 -14.89 -11.98 2.05
N ALA A 21 -14.55 -13.23 1.71
CA ALA A 21 -14.91 -14.40 2.49
C ALA A 21 -14.17 -14.45 3.85
N ALA A 22 -12.89 -14.09 3.88
CA ALA A 22 -12.12 -13.96 5.12
C ALA A 22 -12.72 -12.87 6.04
N ARG A 23 -13.09 -11.71 5.48
CA ARG A 23 -13.80 -10.64 6.22
C ARG A 23 -15.14 -11.11 6.77
N ALA A 24 -15.92 -11.86 6.00
CA ALA A 24 -17.21 -12.38 6.44
C ALA A 24 -17.08 -13.41 7.56
N ASN A 25 -16.11 -14.33 7.47
CA ASN A 25 -15.87 -15.35 8.50
C ASN A 25 -15.42 -14.74 9.83
N VAL A 26 -14.56 -13.72 9.80
CA VAL A 26 -14.13 -12.98 11.00
C VAL A 26 -15.30 -12.26 11.67
N LEU A 27 -16.26 -11.73 10.91
CA LEU A 27 -17.45 -11.06 11.45
C LEU A 27 -18.48 -12.03 12.04
N VAL A 28 -18.64 -13.22 11.44
CA VAL A 28 -19.58 -14.25 11.94
C VAL A 28 -19.07 -14.88 13.23
N GLU A 29 -17.77 -15.05 13.39
CA GLU A 29 -17.17 -15.64 14.60
C GLU A 29 -17.31 -14.70 15.82
N ILE A 30 -17.33 -13.38 15.61
CA ILE A 30 -17.61 -12.38 16.66
C ILE A 30 -19.10 -12.33 17.01
N SER A 31 -19.99 -12.65 16.07
CA SER A 31 -21.44 -12.57 16.28
C SER A 31 -22.06 -13.82 16.94
N ALA A 32 -21.34 -14.94 17.01
CA ALA A 32 -21.90 -16.23 17.41
C ALA A 32 -21.50 -16.70 18.81
N LYS A 33 -22.00 -16.04 19.87
CA LYS A 33 -22.61 -16.73 21.03
C LYS A 33 -23.17 -15.76 22.07
N PRO A 34 -24.40 -16.04 22.52
CA PRO A 34 -24.50 -16.50 23.90
C PRO A 34 -25.54 -17.61 24.06
N SER A 35 -25.17 -18.73 24.70
CA SER A 35 -26.15 -19.42 25.54
C SER A 35 -25.46 -20.08 26.74
N ALA A 36 -26.09 -19.84 27.88
CA ALA A 36 -25.59 -20.10 29.21
C ALA A 36 -25.49 -21.60 29.52
N ARG A 37 -24.41 -22.01 30.18
CA ARG A 37 -24.44 -23.11 31.15
C ARG A 37 -23.30 -22.97 32.17
N ARG A 38 -23.72 -22.94 33.44
CA ARG A 38 -22.88 -22.94 34.65
C ARG A 38 -21.91 -24.12 34.65
N THR A 39 -20.61 -23.85 34.69
CA THR A 39 -19.67 -24.66 35.49
C THR A 39 -18.42 -23.84 35.82
N ARG A 40 -18.16 -23.70 37.12
CA ARG A 40 -16.95 -23.13 37.72
C ARG A 40 -15.77 -24.02 37.35
N TRP A 41 -14.69 -23.50 36.76
CA TRP A 41 -13.27 -23.83 37.02
C TRP A 41 -12.43 -22.75 36.32
N ALA A 42 -11.39 -22.28 37.01
CA ALA A 42 -10.60 -21.11 36.68
C ALA A 42 -9.54 -21.38 35.59
N VAL A 43 -9.53 -20.56 34.53
CA VAL A 43 -8.33 -20.03 33.86
C VAL A 43 -8.68 -18.63 33.34
N THR A 44 -8.08 -17.63 33.99
CA THR A 44 -7.96 -16.22 33.62
C THR A 44 -7.39 -16.12 32.20
N GLY A 45 -7.85 -15.32 31.25
CA GLY A 45 -8.83 -14.25 31.17
C GLY A 45 -8.54 -13.56 29.83
N PHE A 46 -9.32 -13.92 28.81
CA PHE A 46 -9.26 -13.35 27.47
C PHE A 46 -9.72 -11.89 27.54
N VAL A 47 -8.86 -10.94 27.15
CA VAL A 47 -9.29 -9.58 26.84
C VAL A 47 -9.07 -9.38 25.34
N ALA A 48 -10.10 -9.72 24.57
CA ALA A 48 -10.27 -9.21 23.21
C ALA A 48 -10.58 -7.71 23.31
N ALA A 49 -9.52 -6.90 23.39
CA ALA A 49 -9.62 -5.48 23.12
C ALA A 49 -9.37 -5.27 21.63
N VAL A 50 -10.40 -5.48 20.81
CA VAL A 50 -10.46 -4.83 19.50
C VAL A 50 -10.73 -3.36 19.78
N LEU A 51 -9.66 -2.61 20.08
CA LEU A 51 -9.71 -1.17 20.02
C LEU A 51 -9.79 -0.82 18.54
N ALA A 52 -11.02 -0.51 18.11
CA ALA A 52 -11.24 0.33 16.95
C ALA A 52 -10.59 1.69 17.27
N PHE A 53 -9.29 1.83 17.00
CA PHE A 53 -8.61 3.11 16.90
C PHE A 53 -9.16 3.80 15.66
N SER A 54 -10.33 4.40 15.83
CA SER A 54 -10.81 5.49 15.00
C SER A 54 -10.43 6.78 15.70
N ALA A 55 -10.00 7.76 14.91
CA ALA A 55 -9.73 9.16 15.26
C ALA A 55 -8.27 9.53 15.59
N ALA A 56 -7.49 9.79 14.54
CA ALA A 56 -7.12 11.17 14.24
C ALA A 56 -7.32 11.38 12.73
N GLY A 57 -8.56 11.73 12.36
CA GLY A 57 -8.86 12.13 10.99
C GLY A 57 -8.11 13.40 10.67
N GLY A 58 -6.96 13.27 9.99
CA GLY A 58 -6.39 14.39 9.26
C GLY A 58 -7.44 14.85 8.27
N ALA A 59 -7.95 16.06 8.44
CA ALA A 59 -8.88 16.64 7.49
C ALA A 59 -8.15 16.79 6.14
N VAL A 60 -8.52 15.97 5.18
CA VAL A 60 -8.06 16.10 3.80
C VAL A 60 -8.89 17.21 3.17
N ALA A 61 -8.30 18.40 3.08
CA ALA A 61 -8.79 19.36 2.11
C ALA A 61 -8.30 18.86 0.75
N THR A 62 -9.21 18.38 -0.08
CA THR A 62 -8.89 17.88 -1.42
C THR A 62 -9.18 18.99 -2.42
N GLY A 63 -8.13 19.51 -3.05
CA GLY A 63 -8.24 20.43 -4.18
C GLY A 63 -8.18 19.60 -5.46
N MET A 64 -9.32 19.10 -5.94
CA MET A 64 -9.35 18.14 -7.03
C MET A 64 -9.34 18.86 -8.38
N LEU A 65 -8.39 18.47 -9.25
CA LEU A 65 -8.47 18.73 -10.68
C LEU A 65 -8.78 17.41 -11.35
N ASN A 66 -10.07 17.18 -11.58
CA ASN A 66 -10.53 16.07 -12.39
C ASN A 66 -10.68 16.61 -13.81
N SER A 67 -9.72 16.30 -14.68
CA SER A 67 -9.97 16.58 -16.09
C SER A 67 -11.00 15.60 -16.62
N GLY A 68 -10.95 14.33 -16.19
CA GLY A 68 -11.77 13.22 -16.69
C GLY A 68 -11.72 13.06 -18.21
N ALA A 69 -10.88 13.87 -18.85
CA ALA A 69 -10.94 14.19 -20.25
C ALA A 69 -9.92 13.32 -20.93
N VAL A 70 -10.36 12.65 -21.98
CA VAL A 70 -9.48 11.92 -22.86
C VAL A 70 -8.66 12.94 -23.64
N ILE A 71 -7.35 12.93 -23.45
CA ILE A 71 -6.40 13.79 -24.15
C ILE A 71 -5.63 12.92 -25.13
N SER A 72 -5.52 13.35 -26.39
CA SER A 72 -4.91 12.57 -27.48
C SER A 72 -3.55 13.11 -27.95
N GLU A 73 -2.99 14.08 -27.24
CA GLU A 73 -1.75 14.78 -27.61
C GLU A 73 -0.96 15.24 -26.38
N SER A 74 0.27 15.70 -26.63
CA SER A 74 1.08 16.35 -25.61
C SER A 74 0.39 17.62 -25.11
N THR A 75 0.20 17.75 -23.80
CA THR A 75 -0.49 18.91 -23.23
C THR A 75 0.16 19.38 -21.94
N THR A 76 -0.22 20.57 -21.49
CA THR A 76 0.13 21.09 -20.17
C THR A 76 -1.14 21.47 -19.43
N LEU A 77 -1.38 20.82 -18.29
CA LEU A 77 -2.51 21.09 -17.43
C LEU A 77 -2.07 22.00 -16.28
N ALA A 78 -2.79 23.10 -16.07
CA ALA A 78 -2.59 23.95 -14.92
C ALA A 78 -3.29 23.35 -13.70
N VAL A 79 -2.58 23.20 -12.58
CA VAL A 79 -3.10 22.78 -11.28
C VAL A 79 -3.33 24.01 -10.40
N PRO A 80 -4.58 24.34 -10.02
CA PRO A 80 -4.90 25.59 -9.35
C PRO A 80 -4.33 25.61 -7.93
N VAL A 81 -4.17 26.80 -7.37
CA VAL A 81 -3.65 26.96 -6.01
C VAL A 81 -4.68 26.40 -5.01
N PRO A 82 -4.30 25.49 -4.10
CA PRO A 82 -5.21 25.02 -3.06
C PRO A 82 -5.46 26.10 -2.00
N ALA A 83 -6.60 26.05 -1.32
CA ALA A 83 -6.96 26.96 -0.23
C ALA A 83 -6.28 26.62 1.12
N PHE A 84 -5.31 25.71 1.10
CA PHE A 84 -4.56 25.19 2.24
C PHE A 84 -3.08 25.06 1.87
N THR A 85 -2.22 24.76 2.83
CA THR A 85 -0.79 24.49 2.58
C THR A 85 -0.60 22.99 2.31
N PRO A 86 -0.43 22.56 1.05
CA PRO A 86 -0.23 21.14 0.74
C PRO A 86 1.17 20.69 1.15
N THR A 87 1.30 19.42 1.52
CA THR A 87 2.61 18.78 1.68
C THR A 87 3.00 17.98 0.46
N ASP A 88 2.02 17.48 -0.30
CA ASP A 88 2.26 16.62 -1.46
C ASP A 88 1.22 16.88 -2.56
N LEU A 89 1.60 16.52 -3.79
CA LEU A 89 0.74 16.49 -4.97
C LEU A 89 0.69 15.04 -5.45
N ILE A 90 -0.50 14.45 -5.44
CA ILE A 90 -0.77 13.13 -6.01
C ILE A 90 -1.24 13.33 -7.44
N VAL A 91 -0.61 12.61 -8.37
CA VAL A 91 -1.00 12.62 -9.78
C VAL A 91 -1.29 11.19 -10.21
N THR A 92 -2.53 10.95 -10.62
CA THR A 92 -2.98 9.68 -11.17
C THR A 92 -3.10 9.81 -12.68
N PHE A 93 -2.26 9.07 -13.39
CA PHE A 93 -2.21 9.00 -14.84
C PHE A 93 -2.83 7.68 -15.30
N THR A 94 -3.77 7.74 -16.23
CA THR A 94 -4.40 6.54 -16.81
C THR A 94 -4.18 6.51 -18.31
N CYS A 95 -3.47 5.50 -18.80
CA CYS A 95 -3.40 5.21 -20.23
C CYS A 95 -4.73 4.66 -20.73
N LEU A 96 -5.21 5.16 -21.86
CA LEU A 96 -6.43 4.66 -22.52
C LEU A 96 -6.11 3.95 -23.84
N THR A 97 -4.99 4.26 -24.48
CA THR A 97 -4.46 3.52 -25.63
C THR A 97 -2.97 3.19 -25.43
N PRO A 98 -2.44 2.19 -26.18
CA PRO A 98 -1.01 1.92 -26.18
C PRO A 98 -0.19 3.14 -26.61
N GLY A 99 0.96 3.33 -25.98
CA GLY A 99 1.83 4.47 -26.23
C GLY A 99 2.88 4.67 -25.15
N SER A 100 3.75 5.64 -25.40
CA SER A 100 4.73 6.12 -24.41
C SER A 100 4.38 7.55 -24.00
N PHE A 101 4.48 7.80 -22.71
CA PHE A 101 4.15 9.07 -22.09
C PHE A 101 5.27 9.50 -21.15
N THR A 102 5.56 10.78 -21.11
CA THR A 102 6.49 11.38 -20.14
C THR A 102 5.78 12.52 -19.45
N MET A 103 5.63 12.41 -18.14
CA MET A 103 4.99 13.39 -17.28
C MET A 103 6.03 14.17 -16.49
N ILE A 104 5.89 15.50 -16.47
CA ILE A 104 6.77 16.42 -15.77
C ILE A 104 5.91 17.36 -14.93
N VAL A 105 6.18 17.43 -13.62
CA VAL A 105 5.57 18.41 -12.72
C VAL A 105 6.48 19.63 -12.63
N SER A 106 5.93 20.84 -12.72
CA SER A 106 6.72 22.09 -12.78
C SER A 106 7.71 22.29 -11.64
N ASP A 107 7.41 21.76 -10.45
CA ASP A 107 8.28 21.84 -9.27
C ASP A 107 9.35 20.73 -9.21
N HIS A 108 9.22 19.71 -10.07
CA HIS A 108 10.12 18.56 -10.16
C HIS A 108 10.61 18.35 -11.61
N PRO A 109 11.21 19.36 -12.26
CA PRO A 109 11.56 19.28 -13.69
C PRO A 109 12.66 18.25 -14.00
N ASN A 110 13.44 17.86 -12.99
CA ASN A 110 14.55 16.92 -13.12
C ASN A 110 14.15 15.47 -12.80
N ASP A 111 12.88 15.21 -12.49
CA ASP A 111 12.35 13.89 -12.15
C ASP A 111 11.16 13.53 -13.04
N PRO A 112 11.38 13.31 -14.36
CA PRO A 112 10.31 12.95 -15.27
C PRO A 112 9.79 11.54 -14.97
N THR A 113 8.47 11.39 -14.89
CA THR A 113 7.83 10.08 -14.79
C THR A 113 7.58 9.53 -16.18
N HIS A 114 8.19 8.39 -16.51
CA HIS A 114 7.97 7.69 -17.78
C HIS A 114 6.91 6.61 -17.61
N VAL A 115 5.92 6.61 -18.50
CA VAL A 115 4.84 5.63 -18.53
C VAL A 115 4.82 4.97 -19.91
N ALA A 116 4.90 3.64 -19.95
CA ALA A 116 4.74 2.86 -21.17
C ALA A 116 3.52 1.96 -21.02
N CYS A 117 2.70 1.93 -22.06
CA CYS A 117 1.46 1.17 -22.08
C CYS A 117 1.44 0.32 -23.35
N ASP A 118 1.56 -0.99 -23.16
CA ASP A 118 1.86 -1.92 -24.27
C ASP A 118 0.62 -2.74 -24.68
N HIS A 119 -0.42 -2.76 -23.84
CA HIS A 119 -1.57 -3.64 -24.00
C HIS A 119 -2.81 -2.86 -24.47
N PRO A 120 -3.33 -3.13 -25.68
CA PRO A 120 -4.58 -2.53 -26.14
C PRO A 120 -5.76 -3.08 -25.32
N GLY A 121 -6.72 -2.21 -24.99
CA GLY A 121 -7.98 -2.59 -24.34
C GLY A 121 -7.93 -2.75 -22.82
N HIS A 122 -6.76 -2.58 -22.20
CA HIS A 122 -6.61 -2.58 -20.74
C HIS A 122 -6.03 -1.25 -20.29
N PRO A 123 -6.84 -0.36 -19.68
CA PRO A 123 -6.30 0.88 -19.14
C PRO A 123 -5.32 0.58 -18.02
N SER A 124 -4.12 1.15 -18.13
CA SER A 124 -3.09 1.06 -17.09
C SER A 124 -3.09 2.35 -16.30
N THR A 125 -3.20 2.24 -14.97
CA THR A 125 -3.18 3.38 -14.06
C THR A 125 -1.85 3.43 -13.32
N LEU A 126 -1.21 4.59 -13.31
CA LEU A 126 -0.04 4.88 -12.51
C LEU A 126 -0.38 6.05 -11.58
N THR A 127 -0.15 5.87 -10.28
CA THR A 127 -0.22 6.98 -9.33
C THR A 127 1.19 7.33 -8.90
N SER A 128 1.55 8.61 -9.04
CA SER A 128 2.83 9.17 -8.63
C SER A 128 2.60 10.26 -7.60
N GLU A 129 3.53 10.40 -6.68
CA GLU A 129 3.45 11.38 -5.60
C GLU A 129 4.68 12.28 -5.59
N PHE A 130 4.43 13.58 -5.45
CA PHE A 130 5.46 14.61 -5.53
C PHE A 130 5.40 15.48 -4.28
N HIS A 131 6.52 15.52 -3.53
CA HIS A 131 6.61 16.37 -2.36
C HIS A 131 6.53 17.86 -2.75
N VAL A 132 5.68 18.61 -2.07
CA VAL A 132 5.47 20.03 -2.33
C VAL A 132 6.29 20.86 -1.35
N THR A 133 7.23 21.64 -1.87
CA THR A 133 8.05 22.56 -1.07
C THR A 133 7.61 24.01 -1.27
N GLY A 134 7.54 24.76 -0.17
CA GLY A 134 7.19 26.18 -0.18
C GLY A 134 5.68 26.47 -0.14
N PRO A 135 5.28 27.74 -0.37
CA PRO A 135 3.88 28.14 -0.24
C PRO A 135 3.00 27.52 -1.34
N ALA A 136 1.69 27.45 -1.07
CA ALA A 136 0.70 27.07 -2.06
C ALA A 136 0.78 28.00 -3.28
N ARG A 137 1.06 27.43 -4.45
CA ARG A 137 1.10 28.14 -5.74
C ARG A 137 0.51 27.27 -6.84
N ALA A 138 0.15 27.89 -7.95
CA ALA A 138 -0.28 27.17 -9.14
C ALA A 138 0.90 26.35 -9.67
N ARG A 139 0.61 25.14 -10.13
CA ARG A 139 1.60 24.24 -10.75
C ARG A 139 1.14 23.86 -12.13
N THR A 140 2.03 23.24 -12.90
CA THR A 140 1.64 22.62 -14.16
C THR A 140 2.11 21.19 -14.22
N VAL A 141 1.29 20.32 -14.79
CA VAL A 141 1.68 18.98 -15.20
C VAL A 141 1.76 18.95 -16.72
N SER A 142 2.97 18.78 -17.24
CA SER A 142 3.23 18.67 -18.68
C SER A 142 3.37 17.21 -19.06
N ILE A 143 2.67 16.79 -20.09
CA ILE A 143 2.68 15.42 -20.58
C ILE A 143 3.13 15.46 -22.04
N ALA A 144 4.19 14.73 -22.36
CA ALA A 144 4.57 14.40 -23.73
C ALA A 144 4.02 13.01 -24.07
N ALA A 145 3.23 12.90 -25.13
CA ALA A 145 2.63 11.64 -25.57
C ALA A 145 3.15 11.23 -26.95
N SER A 146 3.33 9.92 -27.17
CA SER A 146 3.54 9.38 -28.52
C SER A 146 2.30 9.62 -29.41
N PRO A 147 2.45 9.77 -30.73
CA PRO A 147 1.32 9.94 -31.65
C PRO A 147 0.25 8.85 -31.47
N GLY A 148 -1.02 9.24 -31.33
CA GLY A 148 -2.14 8.30 -31.13
C GLY A 148 -2.31 7.78 -29.70
N GLY A 149 -1.42 8.18 -28.78
CA GLY A 149 -1.57 7.90 -27.34
C GLY A 149 -2.69 8.75 -26.75
N THR A 150 -3.62 8.10 -26.06
CA THR A 150 -4.72 8.74 -25.34
C THR A 150 -4.62 8.42 -23.86
N TYR A 151 -4.91 9.39 -23.02
CA TYR A 151 -4.79 9.27 -21.57
C TYR A 151 -5.78 10.17 -20.85
N SER A 152 -5.99 9.89 -19.58
CA SER A 152 -6.59 10.82 -18.62
C SER A 152 -5.63 11.07 -17.47
N ILE A 153 -5.77 12.23 -16.83
CA ILE A 153 -4.96 12.62 -15.68
C ILE A 153 -5.85 13.29 -14.63
N ASP A 154 -5.63 12.88 -13.39
CA ASP A 154 -6.18 13.50 -12.20
C ASP A 154 -5.02 13.97 -11.31
N ALA A 155 -5.14 15.18 -10.77
CA ALA A 155 -4.15 15.75 -9.88
C ALA A 155 -4.83 16.33 -8.63
N GLU A 156 -4.28 16.00 -7.47
CA GLU A 156 -4.85 16.38 -6.19
C GLU A 156 -3.75 16.80 -5.21
N TYR A 157 -3.93 17.96 -4.59
CA TYR A 157 -3.13 18.35 -3.45
C TYR A 157 -3.60 17.66 -2.18
N VAL A 158 -2.66 17.14 -1.41
CA VAL A 158 -2.95 16.53 -0.11
C VAL A 158 -2.10 17.16 0.98
N VAL A 159 -2.63 17.11 2.20
CA VAL A 159 -1.88 17.38 3.42
C VAL A 159 -1.63 16.05 4.10
N ARG A 160 -0.37 15.63 4.08
CA ARG A 160 0.13 14.55 4.90
C ARG A 160 0.57 15.11 6.24
N ALA A 161 0.15 14.44 7.28
CA ALA A 161 0.57 14.75 8.64
C ALA A 161 1.36 13.57 9.19
N ARG A 162 2.19 13.85 10.21
CA ARG A 162 2.70 12.78 11.05
C ARG A 162 1.51 12.09 11.72
N PHE A 163 1.44 10.77 11.64
CA PHE A 163 0.47 9.98 12.37
C PHE A 163 1.04 9.55 13.73
N ASP A 164 0.25 9.74 14.78
CA ASP A 164 0.60 9.40 16.15
C ASP A 164 0.26 7.93 16.42
N TYR A 165 1.16 7.04 16.00
CA TYR A 165 1.05 5.61 16.31
C TYR A 165 1.22 5.37 17.82
N PRO A 166 0.46 4.42 18.42
CA PRO A 166 0.68 4.01 19.79
C PRO A 166 2.11 3.49 19.99
N THR A 167 2.63 3.68 21.21
CA THR A 167 3.98 3.28 21.59
C THR A 167 3.92 2.16 22.62
N ASN A 168 4.76 1.13 22.45
CA ASN A 168 4.85 0.02 23.41
C ASN A 168 5.79 0.36 24.59
N ALA A 169 5.94 -0.57 25.54
CA ALA A 169 6.79 -0.38 26.72
C ALA A 169 8.29 -0.24 26.41
N ALA A 170 8.72 -0.68 25.22
CA ALA A 170 10.10 -0.52 24.73
C ALA A 170 10.33 0.82 24.00
N GLY A 171 9.29 1.64 23.83
CA GLY A 171 9.38 2.91 23.12
C GLY A 171 9.21 2.80 21.60
N GLU A 172 8.85 1.63 21.08
CA GLU A 172 8.61 1.42 19.65
C GLU A 172 7.16 1.78 19.28
N THR A 173 6.98 2.45 18.15
CA THR A 173 5.67 2.73 17.57
C THR A 173 5.14 1.50 16.82
N PHE A 174 3.83 1.21 16.91
CA PHE A 174 3.23 0.07 16.22
C PHE A 174 1.90 0.41 15.56
N GLY A 175 1.59 -0.23 14.44
CA GLY A 175 0.31 -0.05 13.75
C GLY A 175 0.32 -0.47 12.29
N MET A 176 -0.82 -0.24 11.63
CA MET A 176 -0.90 -0.29 10.18
C MET A 176 -0.48 1.08 9.63
N PRO A 177 0.47 1.15 8.68
CA PRO A 177 0.84 2.42 8.06
C PRO A 177 -0.39 3.11 7.45
N GLU A 178 -0.66 4.34 7.90
CA GLU A 178 -1.73 5.14 7.31
C GLU A 178 -1.30 5.66 5.95
N SER A 179 -2.21 5.56 4.98
CA SER A 179 -1.95 5.91 3.58
C SER A 179 -1.52 7.36 3.36
N ASN A 180 -1.82 8.25 4.32
CA ASN A 180 -1.50 9.68 4.30
C ASN A 180 -0.49 10.11 5.38
N ALA A 181 0.15 9.17 6.10
CA ALA A 181 1.14 9.50 7.12
C ALA A 181 2.49 9.88 6.52
N THR A 182 3.19 10.85 7.12
CA THR A 182 4.60 11.17 6.77
C THR A 182 5.62 10.28 7.49
N ASN A 183 5.18 9.48 8.45
CA ASN A 183 5.99 8.54 9.22
C ASN A 183 5.40 7.13 9.17
N LEU A 184 6.27 6.14 9.37
CA LEU A 184 5.91 4.73 9.45
C LEU A 184 6.13 4.25 10.90
N PRO A 185 5.32 3.31 11.41
CA PRO A 185 5.57 2.75 12.72
C PRO A 185 6.82 1.85 12.69
N ASP A 186 7.50 1.72 13.82
CA ASP A 186 8.64 0.82 13.98
C ASP A 186 8.22 -0.65 13.78
N LEU A 187 7.00 -0.99 14.20
CA LEU A 187 6.35 -2.30 14.07
C LEU A 187 5.14 -2.19 13.14
N ARG A 188 5.18 -2.85 11.97
CA ARG A 188 4.10 -2.82 10.97
C ARG A 188 3.20 -4.02 11.07
N PHE A 189 1.89 -3.77 11.15
CA PHE A 189 0.88 -4.81 11.14
C PHE A 189 0.98 -5.66 9.86
N VAL A 190 0.98 -6.98 10.04
CA VAL A 190 0.92 -7.98 8.96
C VAL A 190 0.11 -9.20 9.38
N VAL A 191 -0.29 -9.99 8.40
CA VAL A 191 -0.90 -11.31 8.59
C VAL A 191 0.07 -12.35 8.03
N GLY A 192 0.44 -13.32 8.86
CA GLY A 192 1.32 -14.43 8.48
C GLY A 192 0.83 -15.73 9.10
N GLU A 193 1.73 -16.65 9.41
CA GLU A 193 1.40 -18.00 9.85
C GLU A 193 2.11 -18.35 11.17
N ASP A 194 1.45 -19.10 12.06
CA ASP A 194 2.10 -19.72 13.22
C ASP A 194 2.91 -20.97 12.83
N ASP A 195 3.54 -21.61 13.82
CA ASP A 195 4.33 -22.84 13.62
C ASP A 195 3.49 -24.05 13.13
N HIS A 196 2.16 -23.92 13.08
CA HIS A 196 1.23 -24.91 12.56
C HIS A 196 0.61 -24.51 11.21
N GLY A 197 1.10 -23.44 10.57
CA GLY A 197 0.59 -22.93 9.31
C GLY A 197 -0.78 -22.26 9.42
N LYS A 198 -1.21 -21.87 10.62
CA LYS A 198 -2.49 -21.18 10.81
C LYS A 198 -2.30 -19.66 10.69
N PRO A 199 -3.25 -18.95 10.08
CA PRO A 199 -3.15 -17.50 9.94
C PRO A 199 -3.14 -16.83 11.32
N VAL A 200 -2.15 -15.96 11.54
CA VAL A 200 -1.99 -15.15 12.75
C VAL A 200 -1.75 -13.69 12.40
N GLN A 201 -2.15 -12.80 13.30
CA GLN A 201 -1.93 -11.37 13.20
C GLN A 201 -0.78 -10.96 14.12
N GLY A 202 0.05 -10.05 13.66
CA GLY A 202 1.19 -9.56 14.42
C GLY A 202 1.86 -8.39 13.72
N TYR A 203 3.10 -8.13 14.08
CA TYR A 203 3.88 -7.02 13.58
C TYR A 203 5.27 -7.45 13.17
N ILE A 204 5.79 -6.91 12.08
CA ILE A 204 7.19 -7.06 11.68
C ILE A 204 7.93 -5.73 11.87
N ARG A 205 9.24 -5.78 12.12
CA ARG A 205 10.03 -4.55 12.26
C ARG A 205 10.21 -3.88 10.90
N SER A 206 9.96 -2.57 10.84
CA SER A 206 10.18 -1.75 9.65
C SER A 206 11.61 -1.88 9.10
N ALA A 207 12.60 -1.99 9.98
CA ALA A 207 14.01 -2.15 9.60
C ALA A 207 14.29 -3.48 8.88
N GLU A 208 13.50 -4.53 9.12
CA GLU A 208 13.68 -5.86 8.51
C GLU A 208 13.09 -5.91 7.08
N ILE A 209 12.10 -5.06 6.78
CA ILE A 209 11.50 -4.95 5.44
C ILE A 209 12.46 -4.23 4.48
N LEU A 210 13.22 -3.26 4.96
CA LEU A 210 13.97 -2.31 4.13
C LEU A 210 15.36 -2.80 3.68
N ALA A 211 15.59 -4.11 3.57
CA ALA A 211 16.86 -4.60 3.02
C ALA A 211 17.14 -3.93 1.66
N PRO A 212 18.24 -3.18 1.52
CA PRO A 212 18.46 -2.31 0.38
C PRO A 212 18.65 -3.14 -0.89
N ALA A 213 17.87 -2.84 -1.93
CA ALA A 213 18.15 -3.31 -3.27
C ALA A 213 19.46 -2.65 -3.76
N PRO A 214 20.32 -3.35 -4.50
CA PRO A 214 21.55 -2.78 -5.03
C PRO A 214 21.26 -1.69 -6.06
N SER A 215 22.08 -0.65 -6.09
CA SER A 215 21.89 0.46 -7.04
C SER A 215 22.15 0.03 -8.48
N GLY A 216 21.20 0.30 -9.39
CA GLY A 216 21.31 0.08 -10.84
C GLY A 216 20.30 -0.91 -11.42
N LEU A 217 19.85 -0.71 -12.66
CA LEU A 217 18.82 -1.56 -13.27
C LEU A 217 19.28 -3.02 -13.48
N GLY A 218 20.51 -3.21 -13.97
CA GLY A 218 21.07 -4.56 -14.17
C GLY A 218 21.37 -5.30 -12.86
N SER A 219 21.78 -4.58 -11.82
CA SER A 219 22.00 -5.11 -10.48
C SER A 219 20.68 -5.41 -9.76
N ASN A 220 19.63 -4.63 -9.99
CA ASN A 220 18.29 -4.88 -9.46
C ASN A 220 17.68 -6.19 -9.99
N LEU A 221 17.73 -6.42 -11.31
CA LEU A 221 17.20 -7.67 -11.88
C LEU A 221 17.98 -8.90 -11.40
N ASN A 222 19.31 -8.82 -11.37
CA ASN A 222 20.14 -9.91 -10.85
C ASN A 222 19.88 -10.15 -9.35
N TRP A 223 19.72 -9.08 -8.58
CA TRP A 223 19.39 -9.20 -7.16
C TRP A 223 18.00 -9.79 -6.94
N LEU A 224 17.01 -9.38 -7.71
CA LEU A 224 15.66 -9.94 -7.63
C LEU A 224 15.65 -11.42 -7.99
N ALA A 225 16.33 -11.79 -9.09
CA ALA A 225 16.51 -13.18 -9.48
C ALA A 225 17.20 -14.01 -8.38
N HIS A 226 18.23 -13.45 -7.75
CA HIS A 226 18.94 -14.08 -6.65
C HIS A 226 18.08 -14.18 -5.38
N GLN A 227 17.28 -13.16 -5.04
CA GLN A 227 16.33 -13.23 -3.94
C GLN A 227 15.29 -14.32 -4.18
N HIS A 228 14.78 -14.44 -5.40
CA HIS A 228 13.83 -15.49 -5.77
C HIS A 228 14.46 -16.89 -5.73
N GLU A 229 15.74 -17.02 -6.09
CA GLU A 229 16.50 -18.27 -5.98
C GLU A 229 16.69 -18.69 -4.51
N ILE A 230 17.04 -17.75 -3.62
CA ILE A 230 17.23 -18.05 -2.18
C ILE A 230 15.89 -18.26 -1.47
N TYR A 231 14.87 -17.49 -1.84
CA TYR A 231 13.56 -17.46 -1.20
C TYR A 231 12.45 -17.74 -2.21
N PRO A 232 12.39 -18.96 -2.78
CA PRO A 232 11.39 -19.32 -3.79
C PRO A 232 9.95 -19.25 -3.27
N HIS A 233 9.78 -19.24 -1.94
CA HIS A 233 8.50 -19.14 -1.25
C HIS A 233 8.35 -17.86 -0.42
N GLY A 234 9.16 -16.84 -0.71
CA GLY A 234 9.19 -15.59 0.04
C GLY A 234 10.20 -15.61 1.18
N GLN A 235 10.71 -14.44 1.54
CA GLN A 235 11.64 -14.26 2.64
C GLN A 235 10.88 -14.36 3.97
N PRO A 236 11.23 -15.30 4.87
CA PRO A 236 10.58 -15.39 6.17
C PRO A 236 11.03 -14.23 7.07
N LEU A 237 10.06 -13.50 7.62
CA LEU A 237 10.27 -12.43 8.59
C LEU A 237 9.57 -12.78 9.91
N PRO A 238 10.23 -12.67 11.07
CA PRO A 238 9.61 -12.96 12.35
C PRO A 238 8.51 -11.95 12.67
N MET A 239 7.35 -12.44 13.07
CA MET A 239 6.25 -11.63 13.57
C MET A 239 6.27 -11.58 15.09
N TYR A 240 5.97 -10.40 15.62
CA TYR A 240 5.89 -10.12 17.04
C TYR A 240 4.50 -9.61 17.44
N ALA A 241 4.16 -9.69 18.71
CA ALA A 241 3.04 -8.95 19.29
C ALA A 241 3.34 -7.44 19.31
N SER A 242 2.37 -6.62 19.73
CA SER A 242 2.56 -5.16 19.83
C SER A 242 3.62 -4.75 20.86
N ASP A 243 4.04 -5.65 21.75
CA ASP A 243 5.15 -5.44 22.68
C ASP A 243 6.55 -5.48 22.02
N GLY A 244 6.63 -5.82 20.73
CA GLY A 244 7.86 -5.87 19.94
C GLY A 244 8.82 -7.02 20.29
N THR A 245 8.44 -7.90 21.20
CA THR A 245 9.33 -8.94 21.77
C THR A 245 8.73 -10.33 21.77
N SER A 246 7.41 -10.46 21.96
CA SER A 246 6.73 -11.76 21.96
C SER A 246 6.55 -12.27 20.52
N TYR A 247 7.25 -13.33 20.14
CA TYR A 247 7.11 -13.98 18.84
C TYR A 247 5.70 -14.60 18.68
N VAL A 248 5.05 -14.36 17.55
CA VAL A 248 3.69 -14.85 17.27
C VAL A 248 3.58 -15.67 15.99
N GLY A 249 4.56 -15.60 15.09
CA GLY A 249 4.53 -16.33 13.82
C GLY A 249 5.56 -15.82 12.81
N THR A 250 5.39 -16.19 11.54
CA THR A 250 6.25 -15.80 10.43
C THR A 250 5.42 -15.15 9.32
N TYR A 251 5.90 -14.02 8.80
CA TYR A 251 5.39 -13.36 7.61
C TYR A 251 6.27 -13.69 6.41
N TRP A 252 5.67 -14.08 5.29
CA TRP A 252 6.40 -14.39 4.06
C TRP A 252 6.40 -13.16 3.13
N LEU A 253 7.55 -12.49 3.02
CA LEU A 253 7.72 -11.34 2.13
C LEU A 253 8.11 -11.80 0.72
N TYR A 254 7.21 -11.60 -0.24
CA TYR A 254 7.49 -11.80 -1.66
C TYR A 254 7.98 -10.49 -2.28
N ARG A 255 9.11 -10.52 -2.98
CA ARG A 255 9.71 -9.38 -3.69
C ARG A 255 9.73 -9.63 -5.19
#